data_AF-S9Q8R6-F1
#
_entry.id   AF-S9Q8R6-F1
#
_cell.length_a   1.000
_cell.length_b   1.000
_cell.length_c   1.000
_cell.angle_alpha   90.00
_cell.angle_beta   90.00
_cell.angle_gamma   90.00
#
_symmetry.space_group_name_H-M   'P 1'
#
loop_
_entity.id
_entity.type
_entity.pdbx_description
1 polymer ?
#
loop_
_entity_poly.entity_id
_entity_poly.type
_entity_poly.pdbx_seq_one_letter_code
_entity_poly.pdbx_strand_id
1 'polypeptide(L)' 'MLERLGAREVVVVTDGYHAPRARLVARRLGLVARSSSPRARLSRRRLRAALREVPAYVWYGLSVRP' A
#
# COMPACT_ATOMS: atom_id res chain seq x y z
N MET A 1 -1.23 -19.13 1.17
CA MET A 1 -2.66 -19.24 1.56
C MET A 1 -3.58 -18.73 0.46
N LEU A 2 -3.44 -17.49 -0.03
CA LEU A 2 -4.25 -16.98 -1.16
C LEU A 2 -4.04 -17.72 -2.48
N GLU A 3 -2.81 -18.17 -2.77
CA GLU A 3 -2.51 -19.01 -3.94
C GLU A 3 -3.28 -20.33 -3.91
N ARG A 4 -3.42 -20.94 -2.73
CA ARG A 4 -4.21 -22.18 -2.56
C ARG A 4 -5.71 -21.98 -2.79
N LEU A 5 -6.18 -20.74 -2.71
CA LEU A 5 -7.56 -20.33 -3.00
C LEU A 5 -7.74 -19.89 -4.46
N GLY A 6 -6.67 -19.90 -5.27
CA GLY A 6 -6.70 -19.38 -6.65
C GLY A 6 -6.96 -17.87 -6.74
N ALA A 7 -6.84 -17.13 -5.63
CA ALA A 7 -7.16 -15.71 -5.58
C ALA A 7 -6.04 -14.88 -6.19
N ARG A 8 -6.36 -14.17 -7.29
CA ARG A 8 -5.44 -13.22 -7.95
C ARG A 8 -5.72 -11.76 -7.61
N GLU A 9 -6.94 -11.45 -7.18
CA GLU A 9 -7.37 -10.11 -6.80
C GLU A 9 -7.66 -10.02 -5.31
N VAL A 10 -7.17 -8.95 -4.69
CA VAL A 10 -7.38 -8.68 -3.26
C VAL A 10 -7.77 -7.23 -3.01
N VAL A 11 -8.73 -7.03 -2.12
CA VAL A 11 -9.05 -5.72 -1.55
C VAL A 11 -8.49 -5.66 -0.14
N VAL A 12 -7.50 -4.81 0.08
CA VAL A 12 -6.90 -4.59 1.39
C VAL A 12 -7.71 -3.53 2.13
N VAL A 13 -8.35 -3.92 3.23
CA VAL A 13 -9.05 -2.99 4.12
C VAL A 13 -8.08 -2.51 5.19
N THR A 14 -7.71 -1.23 5.13
CA THR A 14 -6.73 -0.62 6.05
C THR A 14 -6.92 0.90 6.06
N ASP A 15 -6.31 1.60 7.02
CA ASP A 15 -6.33 3.06 7.04
C ASP A 15 -5.62 3.66 5.82
N GLY A 16 -5.99 4.90 5.47
CA GLY A 16 -5.47 5.56 4.26
C GLY A 16 -3.96 5.84 4.31
N TYR A 17 -3.34 5.80 5.49
CA TYR A 17 -1.91 6.00 5.66
C TYR A 17 -1.12 4.72 5.33
N HIS A 18 -1.63 3.55 5.70
CA HIS A 18 -1.00 2.25 5.39
C HIS A 18 -1.41 1.64 4.04
N ALA A 19 -2.50 2.11 3.43
CA ALA A 19 -3.00 1.61 2.15
C ALA A 19 -1.96 1.53 1.01
N PRO A 20 -1.09 2.54 0.79
CA PRO A 20 -0.10 2.48 -0.28
C PRO A 20 0.94 1.37 -0.07
N ARG A 21 1.46 1.25 1.16
CA ARG A 21 2.45 0.22 1.52
C ARG A 21 1.83 -1.17 1.39
N ALA A 22 0.62 -1.36 1.90
CA ALA A 22 -0.05 -2.65 1.84
C ALA A 22 -0.31 -3.09 0.38
N ARG A 23 -0.67 -2.15 -0.50
CA ARG A 23 -0.84 -2.41 -1.93
C ARG A 23 0.48 -2.74 -2.63
N LEU A 24 1.58 -2.10 -2.26
CA LEU A 24 2.92 -2.43 -2.79
C LEU A 24 3.35 -3.84 -2.40
N VAL A 25 3.16 -4.23 -1.14
CA VAL A 25 3.47 -5.58 -0.65
C VAL A 25 2.64 -6.62 -1.39
N ALA A 26 1.32 -6.41 -1.52
CA ALA A 26 0.46 -7.34 -2.24
C ALA A 26 0.85 -7.48 -3.72
N ARG A 27 1.24 -6.38 -4.39
CA ARG A 27 1.76 -6.42 -5.77
C ARG A 27 3.08 -7.16 -5.89
N ARG A 28 4.01 -7.00 -4.92
CA ARG A 28 5.26 -7.78 -4.88
C ARG A 28 5.01 -9.28 -4.74
N LEU A 29 3.90 -9.67 -4.12
CA LEU A 29 3.45 -11.06 -4.00
C LEU A 29 2.69 -11.55 -5.24
N GLY A 30 2.67 -10.80 -6.34
CA GLY A 30 2.00 -11.18 -7.59
C GLY A 30 0.49 -10.97 -7.60
N LEU A 31 -0.07 -10.30 -6.58
CA LEU A 31 -1.51 -10.06 -6.47
C LEU A 31 -1.92 -8.73 -7.12
N VAL A 32 -3.08 -8.72 -7.76
CA VAL A 32 -3.75 -7.51 -8.21
C VAL A 32 -4.47 -6.89 -7.00
N ALA A 33 -3.85 -5.86 -6.43
CA ALA A 33 -4.29 -5.28 -5.16
C ALA A 33 -5.00 -3.93 -5.33
N ARG A 34 -6.18 -3.81 -4.72
CA ARG A 34 -6.92 -2.57 -4.45
C ARG A 34 -6.94 -2.32 -2.94
N SER A 35 -7.17 -1.08 -2.52
CA SER A 35 -7.30 -0.72 -1.10
C SER A 35 -8.65 -0.08 -0.84
N SER A 36 -9.29 -0.46 0.26
CA SER A 36 -10.48 0.20 0.78
C SER A 36 -10.12 0.81 2.12
N SER A 37 -10.22 2.14 2.22
CA SER A 37 -9.88 2.87 3.43
C SER A 37 -11.04 3.76 3.84
N PRO A 38 -11.42 3.75 5.14
CA PRO A 38 -12.42 4.68 5.63
C PRO A 38 -11.93 6.12 5.40
N ARG A 39 -12.84 7.00 4.97
CA ARG A 39 -12.56 8.41 4.71
C ARG A 39 -12.30 9.14 6.04
N ALA A 40 -11.05 9.13 6.51
CA ALA A 40 -10.62 10.10 7.52
C ALA A 40 -10.58 11.51 6.89
N ARG A 41 -10.88 12.57 7.65
CA ARG A 41 -10.77 13.96 7.16
C ARG A 41 -9.36 14.21 6.64
N LEU A 42 -9.22 14.25 5.32
CA LEU A 42 -7.98 14.50 4.62
C LEU A 42 -7.64 15.99 4.75
N SER A 43 -6.81 16.34 5.73
CA SER A 43 -6.17 17.65 5.75
C SER A 43 -5.08 17.67 4.69
N ARG A 44 -5.02 18.73 3.86
CA ARG A 44 -3.92 18.99 2.91
C ARG A 44 -2.53 18.90 3.57
N ARG A 45 -2.45 19.13 4.88
CA ARG A 45 -1.21 19.01 5.68
C ARG A 45 -0.82 17.54 5.90
N ARG A 46 -1.78 16.67 6.25
CA ARG A 46 -1.55 15.23 6.43
C ARG A 46 -1.25 14.54 5.10
N LEU A 47 -1.92 14.93 4.03
CA LEU A 47 -1.67 14.38 2.69
C LEU A 47 -0.27 14.76 2.19
N ARG A 48 0.17 16.02 2.36
CA ARG A 48 1.52 16.44 2.00
C ARG A 48 2.61 15.78 2.85
N ALA A 49 2.37 15.59 4.15
CA ALA A 49 3.29 14.87 5.02
C ALA A 49 3.44 13.40 4.59
N ALA A 50 2.32 12.70 4.39
CA ALA A 50 2.33 11.31 3.94
C ALA A 50 2.97 11.15 2.55
N LEU A 51 2.63 12.01 1.59
CA LEU A 51 3.24 12.01 0.26
C LEU A 51 4.74 12.31 0.29
N ARG A 52 5.24 13.02 1.30
CA ARG A 52 6.67 13.29 1.48
C ARG A 52 7.43 12.10 2.06
N GLU A 53 6.77 11.24 2.82
CA GLU A 53 7.35 9.99 3.33
C GLU A 53 7.30 8.85 2.32
N VAL A 54 6.38 8.89 1.34
CA VAL A 54 6.29 7.92 0.24
C VAL A 54 7.62 7.77 -0.52
N PRO A 55 8.33 8.84 -0.94
CA PRO A 55 9.64 8.71 -1.58
C PRO A 55 10.68 8.01 -0.71
N ALA A 56 10.69 8.23 0.60
CA ALA A 56 11.61 7.57 1.52
C ALA A 56 11.31 6.06 1.61
N TYR A 57 10.03 5.68 1.67
CA TYR A 57 9.62 4.27 1.64
C TYR A 57 9.84 3.59 0.28
N VAL A 58 9.64 4.32 -0.82
CA VAL A 58 9.89 3.84 -2.18
C VAL A 58 11.40 3.69 -2.41
N TRP A 59 12.21 4.64 -1.95
CA TRP A 59 13.67 4.57 -1.99
C TRP A 59 14.17 3.40 -1.16
N TYR A 60 13.73 3.24 0.08
CA TYR A 60 14.12 2.11 0.92
C TYR A 60 13.73 0.76 0.29
N GLY A 61 12.51 0.67 -0.27
CA GLY A 61 12.04 -0.53 -0.97
C GLY A 61 12.67 -0.78 -2.34
N LEU A 62 13.39 0.18 -2.92
CA LEU A 62 14.14 0.05 -4.17
C LEU A 62 15.64 -0.13 -3.95
N SER A 63 16.20 0.52 -2.94
CA SER A 63 17.60 0.43 -2.53
C SER A 63 17.92 -0.84 -1.77
N VAL A 64 16.92 -1.46 -1.13
CA VAL A 64 17.03 -2.84 -0.67
C VAL A 64 16.65 -3.77 -1.82
N ARG A 65 17.64 -4.10 -2.63
CA ARG A 65 17.65 -5.20 -3.60
C ARG A 65 19.06 -5.79 -3.65
N PRO A 66 19.14 -7.09 -3.92
CA PRO A 66 19.20 -8.23 -2.98
C PRO A 66 20.47 -8.29 -2.11
#